data_AF-A0A845D8S9-F1
#
_entry.id   AF-A0A845D8S9-F1
#
_cell.length_a   1.000
_cell.length_b   1.000
_cell.length_c   1.000
_cell.angle_alpha   90.00
_cell.angle_beta   90.00
_cell.angle_gamma   90.00
#
_symmetry.space_group_name_H-M   'P 1'
#
loop_
_entity.id
_entity.type
_entity.pdbx_description
1 polymer ?
#
loop_
_entity_poly.entity_id
_entity_poly.type
_entity_poly.pdbx_seq_one_letter_code
_entity_poly.pdbx_strand_id
1 'polypeptide(L)'
;MKSEEALRDSSQTKTNSSQTARTGVSEPASLSTRVESPAQSSPPINPFAPDDGRYVTKEEYWARWYENPYPDIDVSYEWNNGRLEAKPLPNEPQLDLYNWFLDLLRHYISTSPIAKLINLETGFVLTIEDPAEPSGQREAVRKPDIGVILNSNPAPWGGVDRRHFDGVCDMVVEAVSDSTLAEVLRDTEEKRRDYALAGVKEYYILDPGGEHMRFYRLIGGGRYEEIQPDAEGVIGSDVLPGLQFRLEDLARQPKGDELALNDVYSGYVMPNYQVAVTKSEAEAQRADAEAAARQEEAAARQAAEQRAEAEAAARQEEAAARQAAEQRAEEEAAARQAAEQRAEEEAAARQAEAAARQEADEQMRAMAEELDRLRRQSS
;
A
#
# COMPACT_ATOMS: atom_id res chain seq x y z
N MET A 1 -16.03 12.35 -70.73
CA MET A 1 -16.85 13.55 -71.01
C MET A 1 -16.42 14.58 -69.99
N LYS A 2 -15.40 15.42 -70.25
CA LYS A 2 -15.41 16.66 -71.06
C LYS A 2 -16.57 17.60 -70.70
N SER A 3 -16.22 18.78 -70.21
CA SER A 3 -16.82 20.14 -70.34
C SER A 3 -16.13 20.99 -69.25
N GLU A 4 -15.16 21.89 -69.45
CA GLU A 4 -15.07 23.04 -70.39
C GLU A 4 -16.38 23.84 -70.39
N GLU A 5 -16.46 25.17 -70.23
CA GLU A 5 -15.49 26.26 -70.24
C GLU A 5 -16.29 27.56 -69.98
N ALA A 6 -15.55 28.67 -69.78
CA ALA A 6 -15.85 30.02 -70.28
C ALA A 6 -16.75 30.98 -69.45
N LEU A 7 -16.55 32.31 -69.45
CA LEU A 7 -15.45 33.25 -69.74
C LEU A 7 -16.07 34.67 -69.59
N ARG A 8 -15.20 35.69 -69.49
CA ARG A 8 -15.40 37.13 -69.76
C ARG A 8 -15.93 38.02 -68.63
N ASP A 9 -15.57 39.31 -68.52
CA ASP A 9 -14.51 40.24 -69.01
C ASP A 9 -15.14 41.66 -68.90
N SER A 10 -14.28 42.68 -68.91
CA SER A 10 -14.49 44.10 -69.24
C SER A 10 -14.47 45.12 -68.10
N SER A 11 -13.27 45.66 -67.88
CA SER A 11 -12.83 46.98 -68.35
C SER A 11 -13.78 48.17 -68.20
N GLN A 12 -13.30 49.25 -67.56
CA GLN A 12 -13.24 50.58 -68.20
C GLN A 12 -12.40 51.63 -67.43
N THR A 13 -11.48 52.22 -68.18
CA THR A 13 -10.72 53.47 -67.98
C THR A 13 -11.60 54.73 -67.92
N LYS A 14 -11.14 55.79 -67.23
CA LYS A 14 -11.23 57.17 -67.74
C LYS A 14 -10.31 58.15 -67.00
N THR A 15 -9.47 58.79 -67.81
CA THR A 15 -8.64 59.97 -67.58
C THR A 15 -9.47 61.26 -67.58
N ASN A 16 -9.03 62.32 -66.87
CA ASN A 16 -9.14 63.69 -67.41
C ASN A 16 -8.13 64.68 -66.80
N SER A 17 -7.59 65.51 -67.69
CA SER A 17 -6.58 66.58 -67.53
C SER A 17 -7.12 67.88 -66.89
N SER A 18 -6.23 68.74 -66.35
CA SER A 18 -5.81 70.02 -66.98
C SER A 18 -5.26 71.10 -66.01
N GLN A 19 -4.00 71.53 -66.28
CA GLN A 19 -3.45 72.90 -66.43
C GLN A 19 -3.30 73.98 -65.30
N THR A 20 -2.05 74.51 -65.24
CA THR A 20 -1.56 75.93 -65.07
C THR A 20 -1.71 76.63 -63.70
N ALA A 21 -0.82 77.50 -63.16
CA ALA A 21 0.47 78.11 -63.54
C ALA A 21 1.17 78.77 -62.31
N ARG A 22 2.49 78.97 -62.42
CA ARG A 22 3.51 79.85 -61.75
C ARG A 22 3.12 80.78 -60.56
N THR A 23 3.92 80.80 -59.48
CA THR A 23 5.04 81.74 -59.12
C THR A 23 5.30 81.80 -57.60
N GLY A 24 6.56 81.61 -57.16
CA GLY A 24 7.28 82.47 -56.20
C GLY A 24 7.06 82.38 -54.67
N VAL A 25 8.21 82.31 -53.96
CA VAL A 25 8.53 82.82 -52.60
C VAL A 25 8.62 81.80 -51.44
N SER A 26 9.87 81.42 -51.14
CA SER A 26 10.61 81.36 -49.85
C SER A 26 9.99 80.87 -48.53
N GLU A 27 10.51 79.71 -48.05
CA GLU A 27 10.85 79.26 -46.66
C GLU A 27 9.82 79.30 -45.50
N PRO A 28 9.97 78.48 -44.41
CA PRO A 28 11.08 77.58 -44.04
C PRO A 28 10.67 76.12 -43.73
N ALA A 29 11.69 75.29 -43.50
CA ALA A 29 11.66 73.87 -43.21
C ALA A 29 10.65 73.44 -42.13
N SER A 30 9.76 72.51 -42.50
CA SER A 30 8.95 71.73 -41.56
C SER A 30 9.73 70.48 -41.13
N LEU A 31 9.97 70.38 -39.83
CA LEU A 31 10.41 69.15 -39.17
C LEU A 31 9.43 68.03 -39.50
N SER A 32 9.91 67.03 -40.24
CA SER A 32 9.21 65.77 -40.42
C SER A 32 9.19 65.05 -39.09
N THR A 33 8.08 65.16 -38.35
CA THR A 33 7.78 64.33 -37.18
C THR A 33 7.71 62.89 -37.64
N ARG A 34 8.82 62.17 -37.42
CA ARG A 34 8.86 60.72 -37.43
C ARG A 34 7.87 60.27 -36.36
N VAL A 35 6.77 59.66 -36.78
CA VAL A 35 5.87 58.93 -35.88
C VAL A 35 6.71 57.81 -35.29
N GLU A 36 7.16 58.00 -34.05
CA GLU A 36 7.75 56.95 -33.25
C GLU A 36 6.69 55.86 -33.07
N SER A 37 6.97 54.68 -33.62
CA SER A 37 6.26 53.46 -33.25
C SER A 37 6.35 53.31 -31.72
N PRO A 38 5.26 52.96 -31.03
CA PRO A 38 5.33 52.78 -29.58
C PRO A 38 6.35 51.69 -29.30
N ALA A 39 7.38 52.04 -28.54
CA ALA A 39 8.34 51.10 -27.99
C ALA A 39 7.54 49.96 -27.35
N GLN A 40 7.72 48.74 -27.87
CA GLN A 40 7.26 47.54 -27.19
C GLN A 40 7.90 47.59 -25.80
N SER A 41 7.08 47.82 -24.77
CA SER A 41 7.55 47.79 -23.40
C SER A 41 8.13 46.40 -23.16
N SER A 42 9.43 46.33 -22.86
CA SER A 42 10.04 45.09 -22.38
C SER A 42 9.17 44.53 -21.27
N PRO A 43 8.92 43.20 -21.24
CA PRO A 43 8.16 42.59 -20.15
C PRO A 43 8.78 43.00 -18.81
N PRO A 44 7.95 43.20 -17.76
CA PRO A 44 8.46 43.58 -16.45
C PRO A 44 9.50 42.56 -16.00
N ILE A 45 10.69 43.04 -15.65
CA ILE A 45 11.79 42.22 -15.13
C ILE A 45 11.31 41.55 -13.85
N ASN A 46 11.38 40.23 -13.78
CA ASN A 46 11.11 39.49 -12.54
C ASN A 46 12.18 39.88 -11.52
N PRO A 47 11.84 40.59 -10.42
CA PRO A 47 12.84 41.05 -9.46
C PRO A 47 13.53 39.89 -8.72
N PHE A 48 12.92 38.70 -8.73
CA PHE A 48 13.47 37.48 -8.12
C PHE A 48 14.32 36.66 -9.09
N ALA A 49 14.27 36.95 -10.39
CA ALA A 49 15.06 36.31 -11.44
C ALA A 49 15.48 37.34 -12.49
N PRO A 50 16.40 38.26 -12.15
CA PRO A 50 16.70 39.43 -12.98
C PRO A 50 17.34 39.10 -14.33
N ASP A 51 17.98 37.93 -14.45
CA ASP A 51 18.59 37.45 -15.69
C ASP A 51 17.69 36.49 -16.50
N ASP A 52 16.43 36.31 -16.11
CA ASP A 52 15.47 35.56 -16.92
C ASP A 52 15.29 36.22 -18.30
N GLY A 53 15.37 35.42 -19.36
CA GLY A 53 15.33 35.88 -20.75
C GLY A 53 16.64 36.50 -21.27
N ARG A 54 17.69 36.62 -20.45
CA ARG A 54 19.00 37.12 -20.90
C ARG A 54 19.65 36.15 -21.89
N TYR A 55 20.31 36.70 -22.91
CA TYR A 55 21.07 35.90 -23.88
C TYR A 55 22.55 35.80 -23.49
N VAL A 56 23.08 34.57 -23.40
CA VAL A 56 24.48 34.24 -23.10
C VAL A 56 24.94 33.06 -23.97
N THR A 57 26.24 32.92 -24.22
CA THR A 57 26.76 31.74 -24.95
C THR A 57 26.66 30.48 -24.08
N LYS A 58 26.71 29.29 -24.69
CA LYS A 58 26.71 28.02 -23.97
C LYS A 58 27.92 27.87 -23.06
N GLU A 59 29.09 28.36 -23.48
CA GLU A 59 30.31 28.37 -22.67
C GLU A 59 30.17 29.26 -21.43
N GLU A 60 29.56 30.45 -21.59
CA GLU A 60 29.25 31.33 -20.47
C GLU A 60 28.23 30.68 -19.53
N TYR A 61 27.19 30.04 -20.07
CA TYR A 61 26.21 29.28 -19.30
C TYR A 61 26.88 28.26 -18.38
N TRP A 62 27.74 27.39 -18.91
CA TRP A 62 28.43 26.39 -18.11
C TRP A 62 29.31 27.01 -17.02
N ALA A 63 30.09 28.03 -17.37
CA ALA A 63 31.08 28.61 -16.46
C ALA A 63 30.46 29.46 -15.34
N ARG A 64 29.37 30.18 -15.62
CA ARG A 64 28.79 31.16 -14.70
C ARG A 64 27.46 30.72 -14.09
N TRP A 65 26.57 30.14 -14.90
CA TRP A 65 25.17 29.93 -14.55
C TRP A 65 24.86 28.49 -14.12
N TYR A 66 25.58 27.51 -14.67
CA TYR A 66 25.39 26.10 -14.33
C TYR A 66 26.19 25.67 -13.10
N GLU A 67 27.52 25.82 -13.13
CA GLU A 67 28.41 25.45 -12.01
C GLU A 67 28.19 26.34 -10.78
N ASN A 68 27.50 27.47 -10.97
CA ASN A 68 27.20 28.50 -9.98
C ASN A 68 28.32 28.74 -8.95
N PRO A 69 29.57 29.05 -9.36
CA PRO A 69 30.65 29.27 -8.40
C PRO A 69 30.58 30.66 -7.74
N TYR A 70 29.57 31.47 -8.06
CA TYR A 70 29.51 32.89 -7.70
C TYR A 70 28.37 33.19 -6.71
N PRO A 71 28.64 33.91 -5.60
CA PRO A 71 27.66 34.16 -4.54
C PRO A 71 26.58 35.19 -4.91
N ASP A 72 26.67 35.85 -6.07
CA ASP A 72 25.68 36.82 -6.57
C ASP A 72 24.52 36.17 -7.33
N ILE A 73 24.56 34.86 -7.58
CA ILE A 73 23.54 34.14 -8.35
C ILE A 73 22.83 33.15 -7.41
N ASP A 74 21.63 33.52 -6.98
CA ASP A 74 20.77 32.71 -6.09
C ASP A 74 19.59 32.06 -6.84
N VAL A 75 19.65 32.05 -8.18
CA VAL A 75 18.59 31.54 -9.06
C VAL A 75 19.17 30.45 -9.95
N SER A 76 18.47 29.32 -10.05
CA SER A 76 18.83 28.29 -11.02
C SER A 76 18.26 28.61 -12.39
N TYR A 77 19.11 28.54 -13.41
CA TYR A 77 18.73 28.77 -14.80
C TYR A 77 18.91 27.52 -15.65
N GLU A 78 17.96 27.27 -16.55
CA GLU A 78 18.13 26.47 -17.75
C GLU A 78 18.64 27.35 -18.90
N TRP A 79 19.18 26.73 -19.95
CA TRP A 79 19.66 27.43 -21.13
C TRP A 79 18.96 26.90 -22.37
N ASN A 80 18.38 27.79 -23.18
CA ASN A 80 17.64 27.42 -24.37
C ASN A 80 18.06 28.32 -25.53
N ASN A 81 18.91 27.78 -26.40
CA ASN A 81 19.44 28.48 -27.58
C ASN A 81 19.95 29.90 -27.30
N GLY A 82 20.76 30.04 -26.25
CA GLY A 82 21.30 31.32 -25.82
C GLY A 82 20.47 31.98 -24.71
N ARG A 83 19.17 31.72 -24.62
CA ARG A 83 18.27 32.35 -23.65
C ARG A 83 18.34 31.64 -22.30
N LEU A 84 18.56 32.39 -21.22
CA LEU A 84 18.41 31.91 -19.84
C LEU A 84 16.93 31.82 -19.48
N GLU A 85 16.54 30.72 -18.84
CA GLU A 85 15.19 30.48 -18.36
C GLU A 85 15.24 30.14 -16.87
N ALA A 86 14.69 31.01 -16.03
CA ALA A 86 14.69 30.81 -14.59
C ALA A 86 13.79 29.62 -14.20
N LYS A 87 14.30 28.78 -13.30
CA LYS A 87 13.47 27.78 -12.62
C LYS A 87 12.76 28.43 -11.43
N PRO A 88 11.44 28.29 -11.31
CA PRO A 88 10.73 28.72 -10.12
C PRO A 88 11.11 27.85 -8.92
N LEU A 89 10.91 28.40 -7.72
CA LEU A 89 11.02 27.63 -6.49
C LEU A 89 9.73 26.81 -6.29
N PRO A 90 9.83 25.56 -5.81
CA PRO A 90 8.66 24.74 -5.55
C PRO A 90 7.90 25.22 -4.31
N ASN A 91 6.60 24.97 -4.28
CA ASN A 91 5.75 25.04 -3.09
C ASN A 91 5.71 23.68 -2.35
N GLU A 92 5.07 23.65 -1.18
CA GLU A 92 5.04 22.44 -0.34
C GLU A 92 4.28 21.27 -0.99
N PRO A 93 3.09 21.45 -1.60
CA PRO A 93 2.41 20.35 -2.30
C PRO A 93 3.22 19.75 -3.45
N GLN A 94 3.98 20.57 -4.18
CA GLN A 94 4.90 20.08 -5.23
C GLN A 94 6.01 19.23 -4.63
N LEU A 95 6.61 19.68 -3.52
CA LEU A 95 7.67 18.94 -2.84
C LEU A 95 7.19 17.58 -2.36
N ASP A 96 5.99 17.51 -1.79
CA ASP A 96 5.40 16.25 -1.30
C ASP A 96 5.15 15.27 -2.45
N LEU A 97 4.50 15.72 -3.52
CA LEU A 97 4.24 14.90 -4.71
C LEU A 97 5.54 14.46 -5.38
N TYR A 98 6.51 15.36 -5.52
CA TYR A 98 7.85 15.06 -6.05
C TYR A 98 8.54 13.99 -5.20
N ASN A 99 8.55 14.14 -3.87
CA ASN A 99 9.22 13.20 -2.98
C ASN A 99 8.56 11.82 -3.01
N TRP A 100 7.23 11.78 -3.00
CA TRP A 100 6.48 10.53 -3.10
C TRP A 100 6.81 9.78 -4.41
N PHE A 101 6.79 10.48 -5.55
CA PHE A 101 7.11 9.87 -6.83
C PHE A 101 8.59 9.47 -6.95
N LEU A 102 9.51 10.29 -6.40
CA LEU A 102 10.93 9.98 -6.35
C LEU A 102 11.20 8.71 -5.53
N ASP A 103 10.52 8.54 -4.38
CA ASP A 103 10.65 7.35 -3.56
C ASP A 103 10.09 6.11 -4.25
N LEU A 104 9.00 6.25 -5.00
CA LEU A 104 8.48 5.20 -5.87
C LEU A 104 9.52 4.74 -6.91
N LEU A 105 10.17 5.69 -7.60
CA LEU A 105 11.25 5.39 -8.55
C LEU A 105 12.47 4.76 -7.87
N ARG A 106 12.84 5.22 -6.68
CA ARG A 106 13.95 4.65 -5.89
C ARG A 106 13.66 3.20 -5.50
N HIS A 107 12.45 2.89 -5.05
CA HIS A 107 12.04 1.52 -4.76
C HIS A 107 12.13 0.64 -6.00
N TYR A 108 11.61 1.13 -7.14
CA TYR A 108 11.70 0.41 -8.41
C TYR A 108 13.15 0.13 -8.81
N ILE A 109 14.00 1.16 -8.84
CA ILE A 109 15.40 1.03 -9.26
C ILE A 109 16.21 0.17 -8.28
N SER A 110 15.90 0.20 -6.99
CA SER A 110 16.53 -0.68 -5.99
C SER A 110 16.19 -2.16 -6.23
N THR A 111 14.99 -2.46 -6.72
CA THR A 111 14.55 -3.84 -7.01
C THR A 111 15.00 -4.28 -8.41
N SER A 112 14.94 -3.36 -9.38
CA SER A 112 15.29 -3.55 -10.78
C SER A 112 16.35 -2.52 -11.19
N PRO A 113 17.65 -2.80 -11.00
CA PRO A 113 18.74 -1.83 -11.21
C PRO A 113 19.09 -1.63 -12.69
N ILE A 114 18.08 -1.29 -13.50
CA ILE A 114 18.19 -1.10 -14.96
C ILE A 114 18.39 0.36 -15.37
N ALA A 115 18.30 1.29 -14.41
CA ALA A 115 18.36 2.72 -14.65
C ALA A 115 19.08 3.45 -13.51
N LYS A 116 19.42 4.71 -13.77
CA LYS A 116 19.95 5.67 -12.82
C LYS A 116 19.13 6.95 -12.91
N LEU A 117 19.14 7.73 -11.83
CA LEU A 117 18.46 9.02 -11.77
C LEU A 117 19.44 10.19 -11.93
N ILE A 118 18.94 11.29 -12.48
CA ILE A 118 19.47 12.63 -12.27
C ILE A 118 18.38 13.49 -11.62
N ASN A 119 18.78 14.35 -10.70
CA ASN A 119 17.96 15.32 -10.00
C ASN A 119 18.89 16.36 -9.37
N LEU A 120 18.39 17.18 -8.42
CA LEU A 120 19.20 18.18 -7.69
C LEU A 120 19.93 19.14 -8.64
N GLU A 121 19.18 19.73 -9.57
CA GLU A 121 19.70 20.70 -10.55
C GLU A 121 20.74 20.14 -11.54
N THR A 122 20.88 18.81 -11.62
CA THR A 122 21.71 18.16 -12.64
C THR A 122 21.05 18.32 -14.01
N GLY A 123 21.71 19.05 -14.90
CA GLY A 123 21.26 19.28 -16.25
C GLY A 123 21.70 18.22 -17.25
N PHE A 124 20.99 18.17 -18.37
CA PHE A 124 21.33 17.37 -19.53
C PHE A 124 21.17 18.17 -20.83
N VAL A 125 21.93 17.77 -21.85
CA VAL A 125 21.99 18.49 -23.12
C VAL A 125 20.95 17.92 -24.10
N LEU A 126 20.17 18.81 -24.70
CA LEU A 126 19.27 18.52 -25.81
C LEU A 126 19.84 19.12 -27.09
N THR A 127 19.88 18.32 -28.15
CA THR A 127 20.09 18.78 -29.52
C THR A 127 18.83 18.46 -30.31
N ILE A 128 18.16 19.49 -30.81
CA ILE A 128 16.85 19.42 -31.45
C ILE A 128 17.00 19.88 -32.89
N GLU A 129 16.53 19.11 -33.85
CA GLU A 129 16.45 19.56 -35.24
C GLU A 129 15.43 20.70 -35.34
N ASP A 130 15.88 21.86 -35.82
CA ASP A 130 15.06 23.05 -35.93
C ASP A 130 15.38 23.78 -37.25
N PRO A 131 14.52 23.64 -38.28
CA PRO A 131 14.72 24.31 -39.57
C PRO A 131 14.67 25.84 -39.48
N ALA A 132 14.16 26.42 -38.39
CA ALA A 132 14.18 27.86 -38.19
C ALA A 132 15.56 28.38 -37.78
N GLU A 133 16.44 27.51 -37.24
CA GLU A 133 17.79 27.86 -36.86
C GLU A 133 18.74 27.84 -38.08
N PRO A 134 19.67 28.81 -38.22
CA PRO A 134 20.63 28.83 -39.33
C PRO A 134 21.51 27.58 -39.44
N SER A 135 21.81 26.94 -38.31
CA SER A 135 22.53 25.67 -38.21
C SER A 135 21.67 24.44 -38.57
N GLY A 136 20.35 24.61 -38.65
CA GLY A 136 19.37 23.51 -38.70
C GLY A 136 19.17 22.79 -37.37
N GLN A 137 19.82 23.24 -36.30
CA GLN A 137 19.77 22.62 -34.98
C GLN A 137 19.72 23.68 -33.88
N ARG A 138 18.84 23.44 -32.92
CA ARG A 138 18.77 24.17 -31.65
C ARG A 138 19.36 23.33 -30.53
N GLU A 139 20.11 23.96 -29.64
CA GLU A 139 20.58 23.31 -28.42
C GLU A 139 19.86 23.88 -27.19
N ALA A 140 19.66 23.02 -26.18
CA ALA A 140 19.21 23.42 -24.85
C ALA A 140 19.94 22.63 -23.76
N VAL A 141 20.05 23.19 -22.57
CA VAL A 141 20.43 22.51 -21.34
C VAL A 141 19.24 22.59 -20.40
N ARG A 142 18.65 21.43 -20.10
CA ARG A 142 17.48 21.30 -19.22
C ARG A 142 17.89 20.67 -17.90
N LYS A 143 17.29 21.10 -16.80
CA LYS A 143 17.50 20.60 -15.44
C LYS A 143 16.16 20.02 -14.95
N PRO A 144 15.82 18.79 -15.37
CA PRO A 144 14.54 18.19 -15.02
C PRO A 144 14.48 17.99 -13.51
N ASP A 145 13.29 18.01 -12.94
CA ASP A 145 13.14 17.68 -11.52
C ASP A 145 13.57 16.23 -11.26
N ILE A 146 13.16 15.30 -12.13
CA ILE A 146 13.70 13.94 -12.19
C ILE A 146 13.98 13.54 -13.65
N GLY A 147 15.20 13.11 -13.92
CA GLY A 147 15.56 12.41 -15.16
C GLY A 147 15.89 10.95 -14.89
N VAL A 148 15.42 10.05 -15.74
CA VAL A 148 15.74 8.62 -15.71
C VAL A 148 16.62 8.28 -16.91
N ILE A 149 17.72 7.59 -16.65
CA ILE A 149 18.69 7.16 -17.66
C ILE A 149 18.84 5.66 -17.56
N LEU A 150 18.42 4.93 -18.60
CA LEU A 150 18.59 3.48 -18.66
C LEU A 150 20.07 3.11 -18.76
N ASN A 151 20.46 1.97 -18.21
CA ASN A 151 21.81 1.43 -18.37
C ASN A 151 22.14 1.10 -19.84
N SER A 152 21.11 0.96 -20.69
CA SER A 152 21.22 0.79 -22.14
C SER A 152 21.28 2.11 -22.92
N ASN A 153 21.20 3.26 -22.24
CA ASN A 153 21.35 4.56 -22.87
C ASN A 153 22.74 4.65 -23.55
N PRO A 154 22.82 5.15 -24.80
CA PRO A 154 24.08 5.23 -25.53
C PRO A 154 25.11 6.17 -24.87
N ALA A 155 24.63 7.18 -24.14
CA ALA A 155 25.50 8.05 -23.36
C ALA A 155 25.68 7.45 -21.94
N PRO A 156 26.92 7.22 -21.50
CA PRO A 156 27.15 6.70 -20.16
C PRO A 156 26.72 7.75 -19.11
N TRP A 157 26.17 7.29 -17.99
CA TRP A 157 25.93 8.11 -16.80
C TRP A 157 26.54 7.47 -15.56
N GLY A 158 27.11 8.30 -14.68
CA GLY A 158 27.84 7.88 -13.47
C GLY A 158 29.35 8.11 -13.57
N GLY A 159 29.95 8.50 -12.45
CA GLY A 159 31.35 8.91 -12.32
C GLY A 159 31.45 10.16 -11.45
N VAL A 160 32.49 10.25 -10.63
CA VAL A 160 32.62 11.32 -9.60
C VAL A 160 32.80 12.73 -10.17
N ASP A 161 33.34 12.85 -11.39
CA ASP A 161 33.64 14.15 -12.00
C ASP A 161 32.55 14.67 -12.94
N ARG A 162 31.46 13.90 -13.14
CA ARG A 162 30.38 14.29 -14.06
C ARG A 162 29.30 15.06 -13.33
N ARG A 163 29.22 16.36 -13.60
CA ARG A 163 28.25 17.28 -13.01
C ARG A 163 27.05 17.60 -13.90
N HIS A 164 27.01 17.06 -15.11
CA HIS A 164 25.86 17.10 -16.03
C HIS A 164 25.85 15.81 -16.88
N PHE A 165 24.73 15.54 -17.54
CA PHE A 165 24.59 14.42 -18.45
C PHE A 165 24.68 14.86 -19.91
N ASP A 166 25.64 14.32 -20.66
CA ASP A 166 25.84 14.63 -22.08
C ASP A 166 24.82 13.98 -23.02
N GLY A 167 23.98 13.08 -22.50
CA GLY A 167 22.96 12.38 -23.28
C GLY A 167 21.55 12.91 -23.06
N VAL A 168 20.61 12.31 -23.78
CA VAL A 168 19.16 12.53 -23.60
C VAL A 168 18.64 11.53 -22.58
N CYS A 169 17.91 12.01 -21.56
CA CYS A 169 17.25 11.13 -20.60
C CYS A 169 16.20 10.24 -21.29
N ASP A 170 16.07 9.00 -20.83
CA ASP A 170 15.06 8.09 -21.36
C ASP A 170 13.66 8.46 -20.88
N MET A 171 13.53 8.96 -19.65
CA MET A 171 12.30 9.55 -19.13
C MET A 171 12.61 10.86 -18.40
N VAL A 172 11.69 11.83 -18.49
CA VAL A 172 11.73 13.09 -17.75
C VAL A 172 10.44 13.24 -16.95
N VAL A 173 10.55 13.71 -15.71
CA VAL A 173 9.43 14.04 -14.83
C VAL A 173 9.62 15.46 -14.34
N GLU A 174 8.59 16.30 -14.48
CA GLU A 174 8.58 17.70 -14.01
C GLU A 174 7.42 17.88 -13.03
N ALA A 175 7.67 18.55 -11.91
CA ALA A 175 6.67 18.90 -10.92
C ALA A 175 6.22 20.35 -11.14
N VAL A 176 5.09 20.53 -11.83
CA VAL A 176 4.57 21.86 -12.18
C VAL A 176 3.72 22.44 -11.05
N SER A 177 3.70 23.76 -10.93
CA SER A 177 2.71 24.51 -10.15
C SER A 177 2.13 25.61 -11.02
N ASP A 178 0.88 25.92 -10.71
CA ASP A 178 0.03 27.02 -11.14
C ASP A 178 0.56 28.44 -10.85
N SER A 179 1.85 28.64 -10.61
CA SER A 179 2.40 29.95 -10.21
C SER A 179 2.24 31.01 -11.30
N THR A 180 2.44 30.68 -12.59
CA THR A 180 2.17 31.57 -13.71
C THR A 180 1.75 30.83 -14.99
N LEU A 181 0.93 31.47 -15.84
CA LEU A 181 0.55 30.92 -17.15
C LEU A 181 1.76 30.65 -18.05
N ALA A 182 2.82 31.48 -17.95
CA ALA A 182 4.03 31.31 -18.75
C ALA A 182 4.78 30.01 -18.37
N GLU A 183 4.87 29.71 -17.08
CA GLU A 183 5.49 28.46 -16.59
C GLU A 183 4.67 27.24 -17.02
N VAL A 184 3.34 27.31 -16.85
CA VAL A 184 2.43 26.24 -17.31
C VAL A 184 2.62 25.97 -18.80
N LEU A 185 2.61 27.00 -19.66
CA LEU A 185 2.80 26.81 -21.10
C LEU A 185 4.20 26.27 -21.45
N ARG A 186 5.24 26.72 -20.73
CA ARG A 186 6.60 26.22 -20.93
C ARG A 186 6.68 24.73 -20.68
N ASP A 187 6.14 24.24 -19.56
CA ASP A 187 6.25 22.83 -19.20
C ASP A 187 5.25 21.96 -20.00
N THR A 188 4.01 22.43 -20.21
CA THR A 188 2.96 21.65 -20.90
C THR A 188 3.05 21.67 -22.44
N GLU A 189 3.64 22.70 -23.04
CA GLU A 189 3.73 22.86 -24.50
C GLU A 189 5.17 22.86 -25.00
N GLU A 190 6.01 23.82 -24.56
CA GLU A 190 7.36 24.02 -25.13
C GLU A 190 8.28 22.84 -24.80
N LYS A 191 8.47 22.51 -23.52
CA LYS A 191 9.29 21.39 -23.07
C LYS A 191 8.76 20.07 -23.58
N ARG A 192 7.44 19.86 -23.56
CA ARG A 192 6.80 18.67 -24.14
C ARG A 192 7.23 18.47 -25.60
N ARG A 193 7.17 19.53 -26.42
CA ARG A 193 7.62 19.45 -27.83
C ARG A 193 9.11 19.17 -27.93
N ASP A 194 9.92 19.89 -27.16
CA ASP A 194 11.38 19.79 -27.18
C ASP A 194 11.88 18.41 -26.78
N TYR A 195 11.32 17.84 -25.71
CA TYR A 195 11.61 16.48 -25.24
C TYR A 195 11.21 15.43 -26.28
N ALA A 196 10.06 15.60 -26.94
CA ALA A 196 9.62 14.70 -28.00
C ALA A 196 10.59 14.70 -29.20
N LEU A 197 10.99 15.89 -29.65
CA LEU A 197 11.93 16.05 -30.78
C LEU A 197 13.33 15.54 -30.43
N ALA A 198 13.77 15.70 -29.18
CA ALA A 198 15.06 15.20 -28.71
C ALA A 198 15.07 13.69 -28.46
N GLY A 199 13.90 13.02 -28.44
CA GLY A 199 13.80 11.58 -28.29
C GLY A 199 13.69 11.08 -26.85
N VAL A 200 13.31 11.92 -25.89
CA VAL A 200 12.93 11.48 -24.54
C VAL A 200 11.72 10.56 -24.67
N LYS A 201 11.81 9.32 -24.19
CA LYS A 201 10.82 8.27 -24.48
C LYS A 201 9.55 8.41 -23.66
N GLU A 202 9.63 8.88 -22.42
CA GLU A 202 8.46 9.20 -21.59
C GLU A 202 8.62 10.55 -20.90
N TYR A 203 7.54 11.33 -20.85
CA TYR A 203 7.52 12.63 -20.22
C TYR A 203 6.32 12.77 -19.30
N TYR A 204 6.55 12.95 -18.01
CA TYR A 204 5.51 13.04 -16.98
C TYR A 204 5.46 14.44 -16.38
N ILE A 205 4.24 14.95 -16.24
CA ILE A 205 3.93 16.22 -15.60
C ILE A 205 3.17 15.91 -14.32
N LEU A 206 3.80 16.16 -13.17
CA LEU A 206 3.21 16.02 -11.85
C LEU A 206 2.62 17.36 -11.43
N ASP A 207 1.31 17.43 -11.35
CA ASP A 207 0.58 18.62 -10.92
C ASP A 207 -0.24 18.31 -9.65
N PRO A 208 0.13 18.85 -8.48
CA PRO A 208 -0.65 18.66 -7.25
C PRO A 208 -2.10 19.14 -7.36
N GLY A 209 -2.38 20.12 -8.23
CA GLY A 209 -3.74 20.62 -8.50
C GLY A 209 -4.55 19.72 -9.45
N GLY A 210 -3.89 18.81 -10.17
CA GLY A 210 -4.49 17.84 -11.08
C GLY A 210 -4.93 18.38 -12.45
N GLU A 211 -4.95 19.69 -12.66
CA GLU A 211 -5.39 20.31 -13.92
C GLU A 211 -4.49 19.90 -15.10
N HIS A 212 -3.18 19.94 -14.86
CA HIS A 212 -2.12 19.69 -15.83
C HIS A 212 -1.43 18.33 -15.66
N MET A 213 -1.91 17.48 -14.73
CA MET A 213 -1.38 16.13 -14.50
C MET A 213 -1.49 15.28 -15.77
N ARG A 214 -0.36 14.98 -16.43
CA ARG A 214 -0.35 14.27 -17.71
C ARG A 214 0.89 13.39 -17.84
N PHE A 215 0.73 12.27 -18.56
CA PHE A 215 1.79 11.29 -18.80
C PHE A 215 1.88 11.06 -20.29
N TYR A 216 3.07 11.11 -20.85
CA TYR A 216 3.28 11.01 -22.29
C TYR A 216 4.29 9.93 -22.63
N ARG A 217 4.08 9.25 -23.76
CA ARG A 217 5.08 8.36 -24.38
C ARG A 217 5.37 8.75 -25.81
N LEU A 218 6.64 8.61 -26.18
CA LEU A 218 7.13 8.97 -27.50
C LEU A 218 6.64 7.97 -28.52
N ILE A 219 6.02 8.51 -29.56
CA ILE A 219 5.65 7.78 -30.77
C ILE A 219 6.50 8.25 -31.94
N GLY A 220 6.35 7.59 -33.09
CA GLY A 220 7.11 7.92 -34.29
C GLY A 220 6.95 9.38 -34.74
N GLY A 221 8.05 9.95 -35.24
CA GLY A 221 8.09 11.30 -35.81
C GLY A 221 8.23 12.44 -34.79
N GLY A 222 8.82 12.18 -33.61
CA GLY A 222 9.10 13.22 -32.61
C GLY A 222 7.84 13.79 -31.96
N ARG A 223 6.84 12.94 -31.73
CA ARG A 223 5.56 13.33 -31.13
C ARG A 223 5.23 12.46 -29.94
N TYR A 224 4.49 13.02 -29.00
CA TYR A 224 3.96 12.30 -27.87
C TYR A 224 2.51 11.89 -28.09
N GLU A 225 2.14 10.74 -27.52
CA GLU A 225 0.77 10.41 -27.18
C GLU A 225 0.60 10.39 -25.66
N GLU A 226 -0.60 10.70 -25.19
CA GLU A 226 -0.90 10.67 -23.75
C GLU A 226 -1.19 9.24 -23.29
N ILE A 227 -0.54 8.82 -22.21
CA ILE A 227 -0.77 7.54 -21.55
C ILE A 227 -2.05 7.66 -20.73
N GLN A 228 -3.08 6.95 -21.15
CA GLN A 228 -4.34 6.86 -20.41
C GLN A 228 -4.25 5.77 -19.34
N PRO A 229 -4.83 5.99 -18.15
CA PRO A 229 -4.93 4.94 -17.15
C PRO A 229 -5.82 3.79 -17.66
N ASP A 230 -5.56 2.58 -17.18
CA ASP A 230 -6.42 1.42 -17.43
C ASP A 230 -7.77 1.51 -16.68
N ALA A 231 -8.57 0.43 -16.75
CA ALA A 231 -9.89 0.38 -16.11
C ALA A 231 -9.82 0.50 -14.58
N GLU A 232 -8.67 0.18 -13.99
CA GLU A 232 -8.38 0.24 -12.57
C GLU A 232 -7.68 1.55 -12.17
N GLY A 233 -7.46 2.47 -13.11
CA GLY A 233 -6.82 3.76 -12.84
C GLY A 233 -5.28 3.69 -12.83
N VAL A 234 -4.68 2.62 -13.33
CA VAL A 234 -3.23 2.38 -13.30
C VAL A 234 -2.55 2.93 -14.54
N ILE A 235 -1.46 3.68 -14.34
CA ILE A 235 -0.51 4.13 -15.36
C ILE A 235 0.70 3.21 -15.33
N GLY A 236 1.13 2.70 -16.49
CA GLY A 236 2.32 1.86 -16.63
C GLY A 236 3.39 2.51 -17.51
N SER A 237 4.66 2.33 -17.14
CA SER A 237 5.81 2.80 -17.91
C SER A 237 6.31 1.74 -18.90
N ASP A 238 6.59 2.16 -20.15
CA ASP A 238 7.33 1.36 -21.13
C ASP A 238 8.85 1.52 -20.96
N VAL A 239 9.30 2.68 -20.46
CA VAL A 239 10.74 2.94 -20.20
C VAL A 239 11.24 2.10 -19.05
N LEU A 240 10.42 1.93 -18.00
CA LEU A 240 10.71 1.13 -16.81
C LEU A 240 9.70 -0.02 -16.72
N PRO A 241 9.96 -1.17 -17.38
CA PRO A 241 9.01 -2.28 -17.43
C PRO A 241 8.59 -2.77 -16.05
N GLY A 242 7.28 -2.75 -15.78
CA GLY A 242 6.71 -3.14 -14.49
C GLY A 242 6.64 -2.02 -13.45
N LEU A 243 7.13 -0.81 -13.74
CA LEU A 243 6.78 0.37 -12.97
C LEU A 243 5.35 0.76 -13.31
N GLN A 244 4.49 0.80 -12.30
CA GLN A 244 3.07 1.12 -12.47
C GLN A 244 2.52 1.82 -11.22
N PHE A 245 1.62 2.79 -11.38
CA PHE A 245 1.06 3.53 -10.25
C PHE A 245 -0.38 3.94 -10.53
N ARG A 246 -1.20 4.03 -9.50
CA ARG A 246 -2.59 4.50 -9.64
C ARG A 246 -2.62 6.03 -9.65
N LEU A 247 -3.43 6.59 -10.55
CA LEU A 247 -3.62 8.04 -10.64
C LEU A 247 -4.14 8.64 -9.31
N GLU A 248 -5.02 7.91 -8.62
CA GLU A 248 -5.55 8.34 -7.31
C GLU A 248 -4.49 8.38 -6.20
N ASP A 249 -3.45 7.54 -6.29
CA ASP A 249 -2.40 7.47 -5.28
C ASP A 249 -1.40 8.63 -5.40
N LEU A 250 -1.33 9.31 -6.55
CA LEU A 250 -0.59 10.57 -6.67
C LEU A 250 -1.23 11.68 -5.80
N ALA A 251 -2.54 11.67 -5.66
CA ALA A 251 -3.25 12.60 -4.77
C ALA A 251 -3.23 12.15 -3.30
N ARG A 252 -3.35 10.84 -3.05
CA ARG A 252 -3.39 10.27 -1.69
C ARG A 252 -2.02 10.15 -1.02
N GLN A 253 -0.98 9.91 -1.81
CA GLN A 253 0.41 9.68 -1.39
C GLN A 253 0.53 8.64 -0.26
N PRO A 254 0.04 7.40 -0.46
CA PRO A 254 0.14 6.34 0.54
C PRO A 254 1.59 6.04 0.92
N LYS A 255 1.79 5.61 2.17
CA LYS A 255 3.12 5.31 2.70
C LYS A 255 3.68 4.01 2.11
N GLY A 256 4.99 3.83 2.22
CA GLY A 256 5.68 2.69 1.65
C GLY A 256 5.19 1.33 2.15
N ASP A 257 4.77 1.20 3.41
CA ASP A 257 4.23 -0.03 3.99
C ASP A 257 2.86 -0.41 3.40
N GLU A 258 1.98 0.57 3.18
CA GLU A 258 0.72 0.38 2.46
C GLU A 258 0.97 -0.03 1.01
N LEU A 259 1.88 0.67 0.32
CA LEU A 259 2.28 0.33 -1.05
C LEU A 259 2.87 -1.09 -1.14
N ALA A 260 3.73 -1.49 -0.21
CA ALA A 260 4.36 -2.81 -0.20
C ALA A 260 3.38 -3.98 -0.09
N LEU A 261 2.16 -3.74 0.42
CA LEU A 261 1.10 -4.73 0.53
C LEU A 261 0.05 -4.64 -0.59
N ASN A 262 0.16 -3.64 -1.48
CA ASN A 262 -0.76 -3.42 -2.58
C ASN A 262 -0.26 -4.11 -3.85
N ASP A 263 -1.12 -4.85 -4.54
CA ASP A 263 -0.76 -5.66 -5.72
C ASP A 263 -0.18 -4.87 -6.90
N VAL A 264 -0.50 -3.58 -7.02
CA VAL A 264 0.09 -2.72 -8.06
C VAL A 264 1.58 -2.48 -7.80
N TYR A 265 1.97 -2.38 -6.52
CA TYR A 265 3.27 -1.87 -6.12
C TYR A 265 4.19 -2.93 -5.51
N SER A 266 3.62 -3.98 -4.90
CA SER A 266 4.33 -5.01 -4.12
C SER A 266 5.44 -5.73 -4.89
N GLY A 267 5.34 -5.76 -6.23
CA GLY A 267 6.39 -6.30 -7.11
C GLY A 267 7.72 -5.53 -7.06
N TYR A 268 7.71 -4.27 -6.63
CA TYR A 268 8.91 -3.43 -6.61
C TYR A 268 9.05 -2.51 -5.38
N VAL A 269 7.98 -2.29 -4.62
CA VAL A 269 8.02 -1.56 -3.34
C VAL A 269 8.21 -2.56 -2.20
N MET A 270 9.42 -2.56 -1.62
CA MET A 270 9.80 -3.39 -0.47
C MET A 270 9.28 -4.84 -0.55
N PRO A 271 9.60 -5.61 -1.61
CA PRO A 271 9.03 -6.95 -1.80
C PRO A 271 9.28 -7.91 -0.62
N ASN A 272 10.40 -7.74 0.10
CA ASN A 272 10.71 -8.52 1.29
C ASN A 272 9.81 -8.18 2.51
N TYR A 273 9.18 -7.01 2.53
CA TYR A 273 8.23 -6.61 3.57
C TYR A 273 6.96 -7.45 3.50
N GLN A 274 6.39 -7.64 2.30
CA GLN A 274 5.22 -8.49 2.11
C GLN A 274 5.50 -9.93 2.58
N VAL A 275 6.66 -10.49 2.19
CA VAL A 275 7.11 -11.82 2.65
C VAL A 275 7.22 -11.88 4.18
N ALA A 276 7.77 -10.84 4.81
CA ALA A 276 7.90 -10.77 6.26
C ALA A 276 6.53 -10.71 6.97
N VAL A 277 5.60 -9.90 6.46
CA VAL A 277 4.23 -9.78 6.99
C VAL A 277 3.51 -11.12 6.89
N THR A 278 3.47 -11.74 5.71
CA THR A 278 2.81 -13.03 5.49
C THR A 278 3.41 -14.12 6.38
N LYS A 279 4.74 -14.15 6.54
CA LYS A 279 5.41 -15.11 7.42
C LYS A 279 5.01 -14.89 8.89
N SER A 280 4.98 -13.64 9.34
CA SER A 280 4.59 -13.29 10.71
C SER A 280 3.14 -13.68 11.00
N GLU A 281 2.22 -13.42 10.07
CA GLU A 281 0.81 -13.80 10.19
C GLU A 281 0.64 -15.33 10.26
N ALA A 282 1.36 -16.07 9.41
CA ALA A 282 1.35 -17.54 9.45
C ALA A 282 1.94 -18.10 10.74
N GLU A 283 2.98 -17.46 11.30
CA GLU A 283 3.55 -17.82 12.59
C GLU A 283 2.57 -17.58 13.74
N ALA A 284 1.87 -16.45 13.75
CA ALA A 284 0.83 -16.15 14.72
C ALA A 284 -0.33 -17.17 14.66
N GLN A 285 -0.83 -17.47 13.46
CA GLN A 285 -1.90 -18.46 13.26
C GLN A 285 -1.50 -19.86 13.74
N ARG A 286 -0.24 -20.27 13.50
CA ARG A 286 0.28 -21.55 14.02
C ARG A 286 0.35 -21.55 15.54
N ALA A 287 0.80 -20.45 16.15
CA ALA A 287 0.87 -20.33 17.61
C ALA A 287 -0.53 -20.40 18.25
N ASP A 288 -1.52 -19.74 17.65
CA ASP A 288 -2.91 -19.77 18.11
C ASP A 288 -3.52 -21.18 17.98
N ALA A 289 -3.27 -21.85 16.85
CA ALA A 289 -3.74 -23.22 16.63
C ALA A 289 -3.10 -24.22 17.62
N GLU A 290 -1.80 -24.08 17.89
CA GLU A 290 -1.12 -24.90 18.91
C GLU A 290 -1.66 -24.63 20.32
N ALA A 291 -1.93 -23.37 20.66
CA ALA A 291 -2.51 -23.01 21.95
C ALA A 291 -3.92 -23.60 22.12
N ALA A 292 -4.75 -23.52 21.08
CA ALA A 292 -6.08 -24.13 21.07
C ALA A 292 -6.01 -25.66 21.23
N ALA A 293 -5.11 -26.33 20.51
CA ALA A 293 -4.91 -27.79 20.62
C ALA A 293 -4.47 -28.19 22.03
N ARG A 294 -3.55 -27.44 22.66
CA ARG A 294 -3.15 -27.70 24.06
C ARG A 294 -4.30 -27.51 25.04
N GLN A 295 -5.17 -26.52 24.83
CA GLN A 295 -6.35 -26.30 25.65
C GLN A 295 -7.36 -27.44 25.50
N GLU A 296 -7.61 -27.90 24.27
CA GLU A 296 -8.50 -29.04 24.00
C GLU A 296 -7.96 -30.33 24.61
N GLU A 297 -6.66 -30.60 24.48
CA GLU A 297 -6.01 -31.75 25.10
C GLU A 297 -6.11 -31.69 26.64
N ALA A 298 -5.87 -30.52 27.24
CA ALA A 298 -6.02 -30.32 28.68
C ALA A 298 -7.46 -30.53 29.15
N ALA A 299 -8.45 -30.02 28.42
CA ALA A 299 -9.87 -30.22 28.71
C ALA A 299 -10.27 -31.70 28.59
N ALA A 300 -9.78 -32.40 27.56
CA ALA A 300 -10.01 -33.83 27.38
C ALA A 300 -9.41 -34.66 28.52
N ARG A 301 -8.20 -34.30 28.99
CA ARG A 301 -7.55 -34.92 30.15
C ARG A 301 -8.37 -34.70 31.43
N GLN A 302 -8.79 -33.46 31.70
CA GLN A 302 -9.64 -33.15 32.86
C GLN A 302 -10.98 -33.91 32.80
N ALA A 303 -11.62 -33.98 31.63
CA ALA A 303 -12.85 -34.75 31.46
C ALA A 303 -12.64 -36.27 31.61
N ALA A 304 -11.48 -36.79 31.23
CA ALA A 304 -11.13 -38.19 31.48
C ALA A 304 -10.88 -38.47 32.96
N GLU A 305 -10.19 -37.57 33.66
CA GLU A 305 -9.95 -37.65 35.11
C GLU A 305 -11.26 -37.60 35.89
N GLN A 306 -12.15 -36.64 35.61
CA GLN A 306 -13.48 -36.56 36.22
C GLN A 306 -14.33 -37.82 35.98
N ARG A 307 -14.24 -38.41 34.78
CA ARG A 307 -14.91 -39.69 34.48
C ARG A 307 -14.34 -40.84 35.30
N ALA A 308 -13.02 -40.93 35.41
CA ALA A 308 -12.36 -41.94 36.22
C ALA A 308 -12.70 -41.81 37.71
N GLU A 309 -12.73 -40.59 38.24
CA GLU A 309 -13.16 -40.30 39.62
C GLU A 309 -14.63 -40.69 39.85
N ALA A 310 -15.52 -40.33 38.93
CA ALA A 310 -16.94 -40.70 39.01
C ALA A 310 -17.14 -42.22 38.96
N GLU A 311 -16.42 -42.93 38.09
CA GLU A 311 -16.44 -44.39 38.03
C GLU A 311 -15.89 -45.03 39.32
N ALA A 312 -14.82 -44.49 39.89
CA ALA A 312 -14.26 -44.98 41.15
C ALA A 312 -15.23 -44.77 42.32
N ALA A 313 -15.88 -43.60 42.40
CA ALA A 313 -16.90 -43.31 43.39
C ALA A 313 -18.10 -44.27 43.28
N ALA A 314 -18.59 -44.50 42.05
CA ALA A 314 -19.69 -45.44 41.81
C ALA A 314 -19.33 -46.87 42.25
N ARG A 315 -18.10 -47.33 41.98
CA ARG A 315 -17.62 -48.65 42.47
C ARG A 315 -17.53 -48.73 43.99
N GLN A 316 -17.11 -47.65 44.65
CA GLN A 316 -17.08 -47.60 46.12
C GLN A 316 -18.49 -47.65 46.71
N GLU A 317 -19.44 -46.93 46.12
CA GLU A 317 -20.84 -46.95 46.54
C GLU A 317 -21.48 -48.33 46.35
N GLU A 318 -21.24 -48.98 45.20
CA GLU A 318 -21.70 -50.35 44.94
C GLU A 318 -21.11 -51.36 45.94
N ALA A 319 -19.81 -51.25 46.23
CA ALA A 319 -19.14 -52.10 47.22
C ALA A 319 -19.71 -51.89 48.64
N ALA A 320 -19.95 -50.64 49.04
CA ALA A 320 -20.55 -50.31 50.33
C ALA A 320 -21.99 -50.83 50.43
N ALA A 321 -22.79 -50.69 49.37
CA ALA A 321 -24.14 -51.23 49.30
C ALA A 321 -24.16 -52.75 49.42
N ARG A 322 -23.21 -53.44 48.78
CA ARG A 322 -23.04 -54.89 48.88
C ARG A 322 -22.67 -55.32 50.29
N GLN A 323 -21.71 -54.65 50.93
CA GLN A 323 -21.34 -54.94 52.33
C GLN A 323 -22.53 -54.72 53.28
N ALA A 324 -23.29 -53.64 53.11
CA ALA A 324 -24.48 -53.38 53.91
C ALA A 324 -25.62 -54.40 53.67
N ALA A 325 -25.69 -54.99 52.47
CA ALA A 325 -26.63 -56.08 52.18
C ALA A 325 -26.18 -57.39 52.84
N GLU A 326 -24.88 -57.72 52.78
CA GLU A 326 -24.30 -58.88 53.44
C GLU A 326 -24.50 -58.82 54.97
N GLN A 327 -24.21 -57.66 55.60
CA GLN A 327 -24.45 -57.46 57.04
C GLN A 327 -25.92 -57.65 57.43
N ARG A 328 -26.86 -57.10 56.64
CA ARG A 328 -28.29 -57.28 56.90
C ARG A 328 -28.72 -58.74 56.77
N ALA A 329 -28.16 -59.47 55.81
CA ALA A 329 -28.43 -60.90 55.65
C ALA A 329 -27.88 -61.72 56.84
N GLU A 330 -26.68 -61.39 57.34
CA GLU A 330 -26.10 -62.01 58.53
C GLU A 330 -26.92 -61.72 59.79
N GLU A 331 -27.34 -60.47 59.99
CA GLU A 331 -28.23 -60.07 61.10
C GLU A 331 -29.57 -60.81 61.04
N GLU A 332 -30.18 -60.92 59.85
CA GLU A 332 -31.44 -61.64 59.68
C GLU A 332 -31.25 -63.15 59.95
N ALA A 333 -30.14 -63.75 59.48
CA ALA A 333 -29.83 -65.15 59.75
C ALA A 333 -29.60 -65.42 61.25
N ALA A 334 -28.86 -64.53 61.93
CA ALA A 334 -28.65 -64.61 63.38
C ALA A 334 -29.97 -64.45 64.14
N ALA A 335 -30.83 -63.52 63.72
CA ALA A 335 -32.16 -63.34 64.30
C ALA A 335 -33.04 -64.59 64.13
N ARG A 336 -32.98 -65.24 62.96
CA ARG A 336 -33.68 -66.51 62.71
C ARG A 336 -33.15 -67.62 63.60
N GLN A 337 -31.83 -67.81 63.71
CA GLN A 337 -31.24 -68.80 64.61
C GLN A 337 -31.61 -68.55 66.08
N ALA A 338 -31.56 -67.31 66.54
CA ALA A 338 -31.96 -66.95 67.90
C ALA A 338 -33.47 -67.14 68.15
N ALA A 339 -34.31 -67.04 67.12
CA ALA A 339 -35.73 -67.35 67.21
C ALA A 339 -35.97 -68.87 67.27
N GLU A 340 -35.24 -69.65 66.46
CA GLU A 340 -35.28 -71.13 66.51
C GLU A 340 -34.82 -71.64 67.87
N GLN A 341 -33.68 -71.17 68.40
CA GLN A 341 -33.19 -71.54 69.73
C GLN A 341 -34.20 -71.21 70.84
N ARG A 342 -34.82 -70.02 70.80
CA ARG A 342 -35.87 -69.66 71.75
C ARG A 342 -37.09 -70.57 71.65
N ALA A 343 -37.48 -70.95 70.43
CA ALA A 343 -38.58 -71.89 70.22
C ALA A 343 -38.23 -73.30 70.75
N GLU A 344 -36.99 -73.75 70.57
CA GLU A 344 -36.49 -75.02 71.12
C GLU A 344 -36.44 -75.00 72.66
N GLU A 345 -35.92 -73.92 73.26
CA GLU A 345 -35.89 -73.72 74.71
C GLU A 345 -37.31 -73.69 75.29
N GLU A 346 -38.25 -72.99 74.64
CA GLU A 346 -39.65 -72.95 75.08
C GLU A 346 -40.32 -74.34 74.94
N ALA A 347 -40.03 -75.08 73.87
CA ALA A 347 -40.51 -76.45 73.70
C ALA A 347 -39.94 -77.40 74.77
N ALA A 348 -38.64 -77.28 75.08
CA ALA A 348 -37.98 -78.05 76.13
C ALA A 348 -38.53 -77.71 77.52
N ALA A 349 -38.79 -76.43 77.80
CA ALA A 349 -39.43 -75.98 79.03
C ALA A 349 -40.84 -76.57 79.19
N ARG A 350 -41.64 -76.57 78.11
CA ARG A 350 -42.97 -77.21 78.11
C ARG A 350 -42.90 -78.73 78.32
N GLN A 351 -41.89 -79.40 77.74
CA GLN A 351 -41.68 -80.84 77.97
C GLN A 351 -41.24 -81.13 79.41
N ALA A 352 -40.34 -80.33 79.97
CA ALA A 352 -39.90 -80.46 81.36
C ALA A 352 -41.06 -80.21 82.35
N GLU A 353 -41.90 -79.21 82.08
CA GLU A 353 -43.12 -78.95 82.87
C GLU A 353 -44.11 -80.12 82.78
N ALA A 354 -44.32 -80.68 81.58
CA ALA A 354 -45.16 -81.86 81.40
C ALA A 354 -44.60 -83.10 82.12
N ALA A 355 -43.28 -83.31 82.08
CA ALA A 355 -42.61 -84.40 82.78
C ALA A 355 -42.69 -84.24 84.30
N ALA A 356 -42.41 -83.05 84.84
CA ALA A 356 -42.55 -82.75 86.26
C ALA A 356 -43.99 -82.94 86.75
N ARG A 357 -44.98 -82.61 85.91
CA ARG A 357 -46.40 -82.85 86.21
C ARG A 357 -46.73 -84.34 86.24
N GLN A 358 -46.20 -85.14 85.32
CA GLN A 358 -46.32 -86.60 85.37
C GLN A 358 -45.65 -87.19 86.62
N GLU A 359 -44.45 -86.74 86.96
CA GLU A 359 -43.70 -87.20 88.12
C GLU A 359 -44.40 -86.83 89.44
N ALA A 360 -45.00 -85.64 89.52
CA ALA A 360 -45.84 -85.24 90.64
C ALA A 360 -47.12 -86.08 90.74
N ASP A 361 -47.75 -86.41 89.62
CA ASP A 361 -48.92 -87.31 89.58
C ASP A 361 -48.53 -88.75 90.01
N GLU A 362 -47.33 -89.23 89.64
CA GLU A 362 -46.78 -90.52 90.08
C GLU A 362 -46.41 -90.53 91.57
N GLN A 363 -45.80 -89.46 92.10
CA GLN A 363 -45.53 -89.32 93.53
C GLN A 363 -46.81 -89.23 94.35
N MET A 364 -47.84 -88.52 93.86
CA MET A 364 -49.17 -88.49 94.46
C MET A 364 -49.82 -89.89 94.47
N ARG A 365 -49.66 -90.67 93.39
CA ARG A 365 -50.10 -92.08 93.36
C ARG A 365 -49.32 -92.96 94.33
N ALA A 366 -48.01 -92.84 94.40
CA ALA A 366 -47.16 -93.60 95.33
C ALA A 366 -47.48 -93.26 96.79
N MET A 367 -47.71 -91.98 97.11
CA MET A 367 -48.11 -91.53 98.44
C MET A 367 -49.52 -91.99 98.81
N ALA A 368 -50.44 -92.06 97.83
CA ALA A 368 -51.77 -92.65 98.02
C ALA A 368 -51.68 -94.16 98.29
N GLU A 369 -50.82 -94.89 97.58
CA GLU A 369 -50.57 -96.32 97.81
C GLU A 369 -49.88 -96.58 99.16
N GLU A 370 -48.98 -95.70 99.62
CA GLU A 370 -48.31 -95.79 100.92
C GLU A 370 -49.27 -95.49 102.08
N LEU A 371 -50.16 -94.50 101.93
CA LEU A 371 -51.27 -94.25 102.87
C LEU A 371 -52.25 -95.42 102.95
N ASP A 372 -52.52 -96.09 101.83
CA ASP A 372 -53.39 -97.28 101.80
C ASP A 372 -52.70 -98.50 102.43
N ARG A 373 -51.37 -98.61 102.31
CA ARG A 373 -50.54 -99.64 102.96
C ARG A 373 -50.49 -99.46 104.48
N LEU A 374 -50.37 -98.22 104.96
CA LEU A 374 -50.41 -97.87 106.39
C LEU A 374 -51.80 -98.12 107.01
N ARG A 375 -52.88 -97.93 106.24
CA ARG A 375 -54.25 -98.28 106.67
C ARG A 375 -54.47 -99.79 106.80
N ARG A 376 -53.78 -100.62 106.01
CA ARG A 376 -53.93 -102.10 106.04
C ARG A 376 -53.09 -102.80 107.12
N GLN A 377 -52.15 -102.10 107.78
CA GLN A 377 -51.33 -102.66 108.86
C GLN A 377 -51.86 -102.36 110.28
N SER A 378 -52.96 -101.61 110.41
CA SER A 378 -53.65 -101.33 111.68
C SER A 378 -55.03 -102.01 111.80
N SER A 379 -55.26 -103.08 111.03
CA SER A 379 -56.39 -104.00 111.17
C SER A 379 -55.86 -105.43 111.20
#